data_AF-A0A4R6PWU1-F1
#
_entry.id   AF-A0A4R6PWU1-F1
#
_cell.length_a   1.000
_cell.length_b   1.000
_cell.length_c   1.000
_cell.angle_alpha   90.00
_cell.angle_beta   90.00
_cell.angle_gamma   90.00
#
_symmetry.space_group_name_H-M   'P 1'
#
loop_
_entity.id
_entity.type
_entity.pdbx_description
1 polymer ?
#
loop_
_entity_poly.entity_id
_entity_poly.type
_entity_poly.pdbx_seq_one_letter_code
_entity_poly.pdbx_strand_id
1 'polypeptide(L)' 'MKYKHLTLDDRIEIQHALKDRTSFIKIGVALNRDASTISKEIKAHAHVTKTGTKSRPHNS' A
#
# COMPACT_ATOMS: atom_id res chain seq x y z
N MET A 1 2.60 -25.38 3.16
CA MET A 1 1.44 -24.56 3.62
C MET A 1 1.45 -23.27 2.85
N LYS A 2 0.41 -23.08 2.04
CA LYS A 2 0.40 -22.20 0.86
C LYS A 2 -0.26 -20.89 1.29
N TYR A 3 0.51 -19.80 1.24
CA TYR A 3 0.14 -18.41 1.57
C TYR A 3 0.14 -18.04 3.05
N LYS A 4 1.25 -17.45 3.50
CA LYS A 4 1.29 -16.70 4.77
C LYS A 4 0.55 -15.38 4.54
N HIS A 5 -0.61 -15.22 5.14
CA HIS A 5 -1.36 -13.96 5.09
C HIS A 5 -0.50 -12.80 5.63
N LEU A 6 -0.77 -11.59 5.14
CA LEU A 6 -0.21 -10.38 5.75
C LEU A 6 -0.84 -10.22 7.14
N THR A 7 0.00 -10.01 8.15
CA THR A 7 -0.49 -9.69 9.50
C THR A 7 -0.92 -8.23 9.56
N LEU A 8 -1.55 -7.83 10.67
CA LEU A 8 -1.86 -6.43 10.93
C LEU A 8 -0.58 -5.58 10.99
N ASP A 9 0.47 -6.10 11.61
CA ASP A 9 1.76 -5.41 11.71
C ASP A 9 2.40 -5.18 10.33
N ASP A 10 2.36 -6.20 9.45
CA ASP A 10 2.86 -6.06 8.08
C ASP A 10 2.14 -4.90 7.34
N ARG A 11 0.84 -4.70 7.59
CA ARG A 11 0.05 -3.60 6.98
C ARG A 11 0.43 -2.24 7.55
N ILE A 12 0.67 -2.14 8.85
CA ILE A 12 1.10 -0.92 9.52
C ILE A 12 2.47 -0.50 8.97
N GLU A 13 3.40 -1.45 8.84
CA GLU A 13 4.72 -1.19 8.25
C GLU A 13 4.61 -0.70 6.80
N ILE A 14 3.76 -1.34 5.98
CA ILE A 14 3.51 -0.86 4.60
C ILE A 14 2.98 0.57 4.60
N GLN A 15 2.04 0.92 5.48
CA GLN A 15 1.49 2.28 5.56
C GLN A 15 2.55 3.31 5.95
N HIS A 16 3.42 2.99 6.92
CA HIS A 16 4.52 3.85 7.33
C HIS A 16 5.52 4.04 6.18
N ALA A 17 5.92 2.94 5.54
CA ALA A 17 6.88 2.96 4.46
C ALA A 17 6.35 3.71 3.21
N LEU A 18 5.04 3.67 2.95
CA LEU A 18 4.39 4.50 1.92
C LEU A 18 4.42 5.99 2.26
N LYS A 19 4.21 6.35 3.53
CA LYS A 19 4.31 7.73 4.00
C LYS A 19 5.73 8.28 3.78
N ASP A 20 6.73 7.43 3.96
CA ASP A 20 8.15 7.73 3.75
C ASP A 20 8.58 7.68 2.27
N ARG A 21 7.63 7.49 1.34
CA ARG A 21 7.85 7.38 -0.12
C ARG A 21 8.86 6.30 -0.51
N THR A 22 8.96 5.23 0.28
CA THR A 22 9.83 4.10 -0.04
C THR A 22 9.27 3.30 -1.22
N SER A 23 10.16 2.69 -2.01
CA SER A 23 9.75 1.89 -3.17
C SER A 23 9.21 0.52 -2.74
N PHE A 24 8.23 0.00 -3.47
CA PHE A 24 7.59 -1.29 -3.13
C PHE A 24 8.57 -2.46 -3.06
N ILE A 25 9.66 -2.41 -3.83
CA ILE A 25 10.75 -3.40 -3.76
C ILE A 25 11.42 -3.37 -2.38
N LYS A 26 11.75 -2.17 -1.87
CA LYS A 26 12.40 -2.03 -0.56
C LYS A 26 11.48 -2.48 0.58
N ILE A 27 10.19 -2.16 0.49
CA ILE A 27 9.19 -2.62 1.47
C ILE A 27 9.08 -4.15 1.44
N GLY A 28 9.10 -4.74 0.23
CA GLY A 28 9.09 -6.19 0.05
C GLY A 28 10.30 -6.87 0.69
N VAL A 29 11.49 -6.31 0.51
CA VAL A 29 12.71 -6.82 1.14
C VAL A 29 12.63 -6.73 2.67
N ALA A 30 12.15 -5.62 3.21
CA ALA A 30 12.01 -5.44 4.67
C ALA A 30 11.06 -6.47 5.29
N LEU A 31 9.90 -6.69 4.67
CA LEU A 31 8.87 -7.62 5.15
C LEU A 31 9.08 -9.08 4.71
N ASN A 32 10.16 -9.36 3.96
CA ASN A 32 10.38 -10.64 3.28
C ASN A 32 9.16 -11.10 2.43
N ARG A 33 8.56 -10.14 1.72
CA ARG A 33 7.40 -10.34 0.83
C ARG A 33 7.71 -9.91 -0.59
N ASP A 34 7.02 -10.54 -1.53
CA ASP A 34 7.09 -10.14 -2.93
C ASP A 34 6.38 -8.79 -3.16
N ALA A 35 6.98 -7.92 -3.98
CA ALA A 35 6.44 -6.58 -4.24
C ALA A 35 5.06 -6.62 -4.92
N SER A 36 4.72 -7.68 -5.67
CA SER A 36 3.38 -7.86 -6.22
C SER A 36 2.33 -8.13 -5.13
N THR A 37 2.73 -8.78 -4.04
CA THR A 37 1.86 -9.00 -2.87
C THR A 37 1.56 -7.68 -2.19
N ILE A 38 2.59 -6.85 -1.97
CA ILE A 38 2.44 -5.51 -1.41
C ILE A 38 1.58 -4.63 -2.33
N SER A 39 1.79 -4.68 -3.66
CA SER A 39 0.98 -3.91 -4.60
C SER A 39 -0.50 -4.30 -4.57
N LYS A 40 -0.81 -5.60 -4.47
CA LYS A 40 -2.18 -6.09 -4.31
C LYS A 40 -2.80 -5.61 -3.01
N GLU A 41 -2.06 -5.68 -1.91
CA GLU A 41 -2.51 -5.21 -0.60
C GLU A 41 -2.86 -3.72 -0.63
N ILE A 42 -1.94 -2.90 -1.13
CA ILE A 42 -2.15 -1.45 -1.25
C ILE A 42 -3.37 -1.17 -2.11
N LYS A 43 -3.51 -1.83 -3.26
CA LYS A 43 -4.67 -1.62 -4.15
C LYS A 43 -5.98 -2.03 -3.50
N ALA A 44 -5.99 -3.13 -2.73
CA ALA A 44 -7.19 -3.61 -2.04
C ALA A 44 -7.62 -2.68 -0.90
N HIS A 45 -6.67 -2.00 -0.25
CA HIS A 45 -6.91 -1.17 0.93
C HIS A 45 -6.74 0.35 0.70
N ALA A 46 -6.41 0.76 -0.52
CA ALA A 46 -6.29 2.18 -0.88
C ALA A 46 -7.68 2.83 -0.92
N HIS A 47 -7.92 3.76 0.00
CA HIS A 47 -9.10 4.60 -0.04
C HIS A 47 -8.87 5.81 -0.94
N VAL A 48 -9.48 5.79 -2.12
CA VAL A 48 -9.55 6.96 -2.99
C VAL A 48 -10.65 7.87 -2.46
N THR A 49 -10.26 8.85 -1.63
CA THR A 49 -11.19 9.87 -1.17
C THR A 49 -11.53 10.81 -2.32
N LYS A 50 -12.82 11.09 -2.51
CA LYS A 50 -13.32 12.02 -3.54
C LYS A 50 -13.02 13.48 -3.15
N THR A 51 -11.78 13.92 -3.24
CA THR A 51 -11.36 15.30 -2.96
C THR A 51 -11.58 16.22 -4.17
N GLY A 52 -12.82 16.23 -4.69
CA GLY A 52 -13.25 17.18 -5.71
C GLY A 52 -14.05 18.32 -5.08
N THR A 53 -13.75 19.56 -5.45
CA THR A 53 -14.63 20.72 -5.22
C THR A 53 -15.07 21.25 -6.58
N LYS A 54 -16.16 22.02 -6.69
CA LYS A 54 -16.66 22.58 -7.96
C LYS A 54 -15.58 23.21 -8.86
N SER A 55 -14.47 23.67 -8.28
CA SER A 55 -13.34 24.32 -8.94
C SER A 55 -12.12 23.42 -9.22
N ARG A 56 -12.09 22.14 -8.82
CA ARG A 56 -10.95 21.22 -9.06
C ARG A 56 -11.44 19.89 -9.61
N PRO A 57 -10.87 19.40 -10.74
CA PRO A 57 -11.24 18.12 -11.32
C PRO A 57 -10.98 16.98 -10.35
N HIS A 58 -11.81 15.95 -10.45
CA HIS A 58 -11.74 14.77 -9.61
C HIS A 58 -10.43 14.02 -9.87
N ASN A 59 -9.57 13.95 -8.86
CA ASN A 59 -8.34 13.12 -8.79
C ASN A 59 -7.79 12.72 -10.17
N SER A 60 -7.20 13.69 -10.87
CA SER A 60 -6.54 13.51 -12.18
C SER A 60 -5.22 12.76 -12.05
#